data_AF-A0AB39JU53-F1
#
_entry.id   AF-A0AB39JU53-F1
#
_cell.length_a   1.000
_cell.length_b   1.000
_cell.length_c   1.000
_cell.angle_alpha   90.00
_cell.angle_beta   90.00
_cell.angle_gamma   90.00
#
_symmetry.space_group_name_H-M   'P 1'
#
loop_
_entity.id
_entity.type
_entity.pdbx_description
1 polymer ?
#
loop_
_entity_poly.entity_id
_entity_poly.type
_entity_poly.pdbx_seq_one_letter_code
_entity_poly.pdbx_strand_id
1 'polypeptide(L)'
;MSTESASGTPTQPSLFVLVKQILILAGFWWVGYLLHQKLGVPVSAGILGMFLLLLCLFFKIIKMDQVAMGATVVLGELLLFFVPVVVAVVQYKTLFMTEGWQIVLSIAVGTISVMLSTCLTIHYYNRLKAYLEARKRLQHKHI
;
A
#
# COMPACT_ATOMS: atom_id res chain seq x y z
N MET A 1 -40.43 4.58 28.43
CA MET A 1 -39.37 5.30 27.70
C MET A 1 -38.76 4.31 26.75
N SER A 2 -39.42 4.15 25.60
CA SER A 2 -39.18 3.09 24.62
C SER A 2 -38.40 3.66 23.44
N THR A 3 -37.70 2.75 22.75
CA THR A 3 -37.24 2.84 21.35
C THR A 3 -36.12 3.82 21.00
N GLU A 4 -34.87 3.36 21.14
CA GLU A 4 -33.82 3.63 20.15
C GLU A 4 -33.27 2.30 19.62
N SER A 5 -34.17 1.57 18.97
CA SER A 5 -33.86 0.57 17.97
C SER A 5 -33.88 1.26 16.60
N ALA A 6 -32.72 1.64 16.09
CA ALA A 6 -32.52 1.96 14.68
C ALA A 6 -31.19 1.35 14.23
N SER A 7 -31.27 0.06 13.95
CA SER A 7 -30.34 -0.68 13.10
C SER A 7 -30.12 0.07 11.79
N GLY A 8 -28.92 0.65 11.63
CA GLY A 8 -28.42 1.06 10.31
C GLY A 8 -28.17 -0.20 9.49
N THR A 9 -29.16 -0.60 8.71
CA THR A 9 -29.06 -1.63 7.70
C THR A 9 -27.91 -1.26 6.75
N PRO A 10 -26.85 -2.08 6.61
CA PRO A 10 -25.89 -1.84 5.54
C PRO A 10 -26.67 -1.98 4.24
N THR A 11 -26.76 -0.87 3.49
CA THR A 11 -27.34 -0.81 2.16
C THR A 11 -26.68 -1.92 1.34
N GLN A 12 -27.37 -3.03 1.09
CA GLN A 12 -26.80 -4.14 0.35
C GLN A 12 -26.42 -3.62 -1.04
N PRO A 13 -25.11 -3.56 -1.38
CA PRO A 13 -24.71 -3.10 -2.69
C PRO A 13 -25.25 -4.13 -3.69
N SER A 14 -25.94 -3.65 -4.73
CA SER A 14 -26.38 -4.56 -5.78
C SER A 14 -25.14 -5.27 -6.35
N LEU A 15 -25.21 -6.59 -6.49
CA LEU A 15 -24.11 -7.41 -7.05
C LEU A 15 -23.54 -6.80 -8.34
N PHE A 16 -24.41 -6.19 -9.16
CA PHE A 16 -24.05 -5.46 -10.36
C PHE A 16 -23.07 -4.30 -10.12
N VAL A 17 -23.27 -3.50 -9.06
CA VAL A 17 -22.34 -2.42 -8.71
C VAL A 17 -20.99 -3.01 -8.31
N LEU A 18 -20.97 -4.07 -7.49
CA LEU A 18 -19.73 -4.72 -7.07
C LEU A 18 -18.94 -5.27 -8.27
N VAL A 19 -19.62 -6.02 -9.15
CA VAL A 19 -19.01 -6.57 -10.38
C VAL A 19 -18.46 -5.45 -11.26
N LYS A 20 -19.17 -4.33 -11.38
CA LYS A 20 -18.66 -3.14 -12.09
C LYS A 20 -17.40 -2.59 -11.44
N GLN A 21 -17.34 -2.46 -10.11
CA GLN A 21 -16.15 -1.97 -9.42
C GLN A 21 -14.95 -2.89 -9.66
N ILE A 22 -15.15 -4.21 -9.53
CA ILE A 22 -14.11 -5.22 -9.76
C ILE A 22 -13.62 -5.18 -11.22
N LEU A 23 -14.53 -5.05 -12.19
CA LEU A 23 -14.17 -4.87 -13.61
C LEU A 23 -13.35 -3.61 -13.84
N ILE A 24 -13.64 -2.51 -13.14
CA ILE A 24 -12.82 -1.29 -13.21
C ILE A 24 -11.41 -1.58 -12.69
N LEU A 25 -11.25 -2.21 -11.51
CA LEU A 25 -9.93 -2.59 -10.99
C LEU A 25 -9.17 -3.50 -11.97
N ALA A 26 -9.84 -4.52 -12.52
CA ALA A 26 -9.26 -5.43 -13.49
C ALA A 26 -8.83 -4.71 -14.78
N GLY A 27 -9.62 -3.72 -15.23
CA GLY A 27 -9.27 -2.85 -16.35
C GLY A 27 -8.00 -2.06 -16.12
N PHE A 28 -7.83 -1.45 -14.93
CA PHE A 28 -6.60 -0.75 -14.58
C PHE A 28 -5.39 -1.68 -14.53
N TRP A 29 -5.56 -2.87 -13.98
CA TRP A 29 -4.51 -3.90 -13.98
C TRP A 29 -4.13 -4.31 -15.41
N TRP A 30 -5.12 -4.49 -16.30
CA TRP A 30 -4.89 -4.84 -17.70
C TRP A 30 -4.12 -3.74 -18.45
N VAL A 31 -4.49 -2.47 -18.26
CA VAL A 31 -3.76 -1.35 -18.85
C VAL A 31 -2.34 -1.28 -18.29
N GLY A 32 -2.17 -1.50 -16.98
CA GLY A 32 -0.86 -1.61 -16.34
C GLY A 32 0.00 -2.74 -16.91
N TYR A 33 -0.62 -3.88 -17.24
CA TYR A 33 0.04 -5.01 -17.91
C TYR A 33 0.49 -4.67 -19.34
N LEU A 34 -0.39 -4.05 -20.15
CA LEU A 34 -0.02 -3.58 -21.49
C LEU A 34 1.12 -2.57 -21.44
N LEU A 35 1.10 -1.68 -20.44
CA LEU A 35 2.12 -0.67 -20.25
C LEU A 35 3.45 -1.29 -19.80
N HIS A 36 3.42 -2.27 -18.89
CA HIS A 36 4.57 -3.07 -18.49
C HIS A 36 5.22 -3.77 -19.69
N GLN A 37 4.41 -4.40 -20.54
CA GLN A 37 4.89 -5.10 -21.74
C GLN A 37 5.54 -4.14 -22.74
N LYS A 38 5.02 -2.92 -22.88
CA LYS A 38 5.57 -1.91 -23.80
C LYS A 38 6.83 -1.21 -23.27
N LEU A 39 6.87 -0.92 -21.96
CA LEU A 39 7.98 -0.16 -21.36
C LEU A 39 9.12 -1.05 -20.86
N GLY A 40 8.91 -2.37 -20.71
CA GLY A 40 9.96 -3.30 -20.29
C GLY A 40 10.58 -3.00 -18.91
N VAL A 41 9.89 -2.20 -18.08
CA VAL A 41 10.40 -1.76 -16.78
C VAL A 41 10.31 -2.93 -15.78
N PRO A 42 11.29 -3.15 -14.88
CA PRO A 42 11.26 -4.20 -13.86
C PRO A 42 10.23 -3.96 -12.73
N VAL A 43 9.08 -3.35 -13.04
CA VAL A 43 8.03 -2.98 -12.09
C VAL A 43 6.81 -3.85 -12.36
N SER A 44 6.20 -4.43 -11.32
CA SER A 44 5.03 -5.28 -11.51
C SER A 44 3.87 -4.52 -12.18
N ALA A 45 3.12 -5.23 -13.02
CA ALA A 45 1.92 -4.67 -13.66
C ALA A 45 0.91 -4.11 -12.64
N GLY A 46 0.84 -4.70 -11.44
CA GLY A 46 -0.02 -4.22 -10.35
C GLY A 46 0.37 -2.84 -9.83
N ILE A 47 1.67 -2.58 -9.67
CA ILE A 47 2.18 -1.26 -9.24
C ILE A 47 1.87 -0.22 -10.32
N LEU A 48 2.08 -0.55 -11.60
CA LEU A 48 1.73 0.35 -12.71
C LEU A 48 0.23 0.64 -12.78
N GLY A 49 -0.62 -0.39 -12.60
CA GLY A 49 -2.06 -0.23 -12.51
C GLY A 49 -2.48 0.66 -11.33
N MET A 50 -1.82 0.53 -10.18
CA MET A 50 -2.06 1.38 -9.01
C MET A 50 -1.68 2.83 -9.27
N PHE A 51 -0.53 3.11 -9.90
CA PHE A 51 -0.13 4.46 -10.30
C PHE A 51 -1.13 5.07 -11.28
N LEU A 52 -1.60 4.30 -12.25
CA LEU A 52 -2.59 4.76 -13.22
C LEU A 52 -3.94 5.10 -12.55
N LEU A 53 -4.40 4.23 -11.64
CA LEU A 53 -5.61 4.47 -10.86
C LEU A 53 -5.47 5.70 -9.98
N LEU A 54 -4.32 5.89 -9.35
CA LEU A 54 -3.99 7.07 -8.54
C LEU A 54 -4.04 8.35 -9.38
N LEU A 55 -3.47 8.35 -10.59
CA LEU A 55 -3.54 9.50 -11.50
C LEU A 55 -4.98 9.80 -11.92
N CYS A 56 -5.76 8.76 -12.23
CA CYS A 56 -7.17 8.89 -12.61
C CYS A 56 -8.02 9.49 -11.46
N LEU A 57 -7.71 9.09 -10.22
CA LEU A 57 -8.31 9.62 -9.01
C LEU A 57 -7.89 11.08 -8.75
N PHE A 58 -6.61 11.39 -8.98
CA PHE A 58 -6.08 12.76 -8.86
C PHE A 58 -6.75 13.72 -9.85
N PHE A 59 -6.95 13.28 -11.09
CA PHE A 59 -7.72 14.02 -12.10
C PHE A 59 -9.23 13.98 -11.88
N LYS A 60 -9.70 13.31 -10.81
CA LYS A 60 -11.11 13.20 -10.41
C LYS A 60 -12.02 12.59 -11.47
N ILE A 61 -11.45 11.83 -12.40
CA ILE A 61 -12.16 11.09 -13.46
C ILE A 61 -12.96 9.95 -12.81
N ILE A 62 -12.40 9.33 -11.76
CA ILE A 62 -13.03 8.26 -10.99
C ILE A 62 -13.20 8.71 -9.54
N LYS A 63 -14.36 8.42 -8.95
CA LYS A 63 -14.64 8.67 -7.53
C LYS A 63 -14.21 7.48 -6.67
N MET A 64 -13.71 7.74 -5.46
CA MET A 64 -13.35 6.70 -4.49
C MET A 64 -14.47 5.69 -4.25
N ASP A 65 -15.72 6.15 -4.19
CA ASP A 65 -16.90 5.32 -3.93
C ASP A 65 -17.12 4.22 -4.99
N GLN A 66 -16.58 4.40 -6.22
CA GLN A 66 -16.71 3.43 -7.32
C GLN A 66 -15.69 2.30 -7.28
N VAL A 67 -14.70 2.37 -6.40
CA VAL A 67 -13.57 1.45 -6.36
C VAL A 67 -13.43 0.82 -4.97
N ALA A 68 -13.79 1.57 -3.92
CA ALA A 68 -13.59 1.18 -2.53
C ALA A 68 -14.27 -0.14 -2.16
N MET A 69 -15.54 -0.37 -2.53
CA MET A 69 -16.26 -1.60 -2.18
C MET A 69 -15.71 -2.82 -2.93
N GLY A 70 -15.38 -2.67 -4.21
CA GLY A 70 -14.76 -3.73 -5.00
C GLY A 70 -13.38 -4.12 -4.43
N ALA A 71 -12.58 -3.12 -4.05
CA ALA A 71 -11.27 -3.34 -3.44
C ALA A 71 -11.35 -4.05 -2.10
N THR A 72 -12.28 -3.68 -1.21
CA THR A 72 -12.43 -4.34 0.10
C THR A 72 -12.87 -5.79 -0.03
N VAL A 73 -13.75 -6.11 -0.98
CA VAL A 73 -14.16 -7.50 -1.23
C VAL A 73 -12.99 -8.32 -1.79
N VAL A 74 -12.27 -7.82 -2.79
CA VAL A 74 -11.09 -8.52 -3.34
C VAL A 74 -10.01 -8.71 -2.26
N LEU A 75 -9.82 -7.72 -1.38
CA LEU A 75 -8.91 -7.84 -0.25
C LEU A 75 -9.36 -8.89 0.77
N GLY A 76 -10.67 -9.06 0.97
CA GLY A 76 -11.23 -10.15 1.78
C GLY A 76 -10.93 -11.53 1.17
N GLU A 77 -11.10 -11.68 -0.14
CA GLU A 77 -10.78 -12.90 -0.87
C GLU A 77 -9.27 -13.19 -0.95
N LEU A 78 -8.40 -12.19 -0.72
CA LEU A 78 -6.95 -12.39 -0.62
C LEU A 78 -6.59 -13.42 0.47
N LEU A 79 -7.37 -13.48 1.57
CA LEU A 79 -7.24 -14.50 2.60
C LEU A 79 -7.48 -15.92 2.08
N LEU A 80 -8.48 -16.10 1.21
CA LEU A 80 -8.74 -17.38 0.56
C LEU A 80 -7.57 -17.78 -0.35
N PHE A 81 -6.97 -16.82 -1.06
CA PHE A 81 -5.79 -17.05 -1.89
C PHE A 81 -4.50 -17.28 -1.09
N PHE A 82 -4.41 -16.84 0.17
CA PHE A 82 -3.25 -17.13 1.01
C PHE A 82 -3.14 -18.60 1.39
N VAL A 83 -4.25 -19.31 1.55
CA VAL A 83 -4.25 -20.75 1.89
C VAL A 83 -3.42 -21.59 0.91
N PRO A 84 -3.69 -21.57 -0.42
CA PRO A 84 -2.89 -22.34 -1.38
C PRO A 84 -1.45 -21.84 -1.48
N VAL A 85 -1.19 -20.53 -1.33
CA VAL A 85 0.17 -19.96 -1.34
C VAL A 85 1.00 -20.51 -0.17
N VAL A 86 0.45 -20.54 1.04
CA VAL A 86 1.13 -21.08 2.22
C VAL A 86 1.37 -22.58 2.08
N VAL A 87 0.38 -23.33 1.60
CA VAL A 87 0.53 -24.78 1.35
C VAL A 87 1.64 -25.06 0.34
N ALA A 88 1.70 -24.29 -0.75
CA ALA A 88 2.77 -24.40 -1.73
C ALA A 88 4.14 -24.15 -1.09
N VAL A 89 4.30 -23.09 -0.29
CA VAL A 89 5.56 -22.77 0.41
C VAL A 89 5.98 -23.90 1.35
N VAL A 90 5.05 -24.50 2.09
CA VAL A 90 5.33 -25.60 3.02
C VAL A 90 5.85 -26.85 2.30
N GLN A 91 5.46 -27.10 1.04
CA GLN A 91 6.02 -28.21 0.26
C GLN A 91 7.49 -28.01 -0.10
N TYR A 92 7.98 -26.77 -0.16
CA TYR A 92 9.39 -26.44 -0.39
C TYR A 92 10.22 -26.28 0.90
N LYS A 93 9.74 -26.85 2.02
CA LYS A 93 10.38 -26.75 3.35
C LYS A 93 11.87 -27.14 3.38
N THR A 94 12.29 -28.10 2.58
CA THR A 94 13.69 -28.54 2.50
C THR A 94 14.63 -27.45 1.99
N LEU A 95 14.22 -26.64 0.99
CA LEU A 95 14.99 -25.47 0.55
C LEU A 95 15.02 -24.39 1.64
N PHE A 96 13.91 -24.20 2.35
CA PHE A 96 13.82 -23.22 3.44
C PHE A 96 14.69 -23.57 4.66
N MET A 97 14.95 -24.86 4.94
CA MET A 97 15.86 -25.20 6.05
C MET A 97 17.32 -24.88 5.74
N THR A 98 17.76 -25.04 4.49
CA THR A 98 19.14 -24.69 4.08
C THR A 98 19.33 -23.19 3.90
N GLU A 99 18.40 -22.50 3.22
CA GLU A 99 18.57 -21.08 2.84
C GLU A 99 17.76 -20.11 3.72
N GLY A 100 16.88 -20.61 4.59
CA GLY A 100 15.99 -19.75 5.39
C GLY A 100 16.72 -18.83 6.35
N TRP A 101 17.89 -19.23 6.85
CA TRP A 101 18.70 -18.38 7.72
C TRP A 101 19.20 -17.12 6.98
N GLN A 102 19.57 -17.24 5.70
CA GLN A 102 19.99 -16.11 4.88
C GLN A 102 18.83 -15.15 4.62
N ILE A 103 17.62 -15.69 4.39
CA ILE A 103 16.40 -14.87 4.20
C ILE A 103 16.10 -14.06 5.45
N VAL A 104 16.08 -14.70 6.63
CA VAL A 104 15.81 -14.01 7.91
C VAL A 104 16.86 -12.93 8.16
N LEU A 105 18.14 -13.23 7.94
CA LEU A 105 19.22 -12.28 8.13
C LEU A 105 19.12 -11.10 7.15
N SER A 106 18.82 -11.36 5.88
CA SER A 106 18.61 -10.31 4.86
C SER A 106 17.43 -9.40 5.21
N ILE A 107 16.32 -9.95 5.72
CA ILE A 107 15.16 -9.17 6.14
C ILE A 107 15.53 -8.31 7.35
N ALA A 108 16.15 -8.90 8.38
CA ALA A 108 16.55 -8.20 9.59
C ALA A 108 17.50 -7.03 9.27
N VAL A 109 18.53 -7.29 8.47
CA VAL A 109 19.48 -6.25 8.02
C VAL A 109 18.74 -5.18 7.22
N GLY A 110 17.88 -5.56 6.26
CA GLY A 110 17.10 -4.62 5.48
C GLY A 110 16.21 -3.71 6.34
N THR A 111 15.53 -4.27 7.33
CA THR A 111 14.69 -3.50 8.27
C THR A 111 15.53 -2.55 9.12
N ILE A 112 16.66 -3.01 9.68
CA ILE A 112 17.57 -2.16 10.46
C ILE A 112 18.12 -1.03 9.58
N SER A 113 18.55 -1.32 8.36
CA SER A 113 19.05 -0.30 7.42
C SER A 113 18.00 0.75 7.09
N VAL A 114 16.74 0.36 6.84
CA VAL A 114 15.64 1.31 6.57
C VAL A 114 15.33 2.17 7.81
N MET A 115 15.31 1.57 9.00
CA MET A 115 15.11 2.31 10.26
C MET A 115 16.25 3.30 10.53
N LEU A 116 17.50 2.86 10.34
CA LEU A 116 18.68 3.72 10.51
C LEU A 116 18.69 4.86 9.50
N SER A 117 18.39 4.59 8.22
CA SER A 117 18.30 5.61 7.19
C SER A 117 17.27 6.68 7.57
N THR A 118 16.06 6.26 7.96
CA THR A 118 15.00 7.16 8.40
C THR A 118 15.42 7.97 9.63
N CYS A 119 16.03 7.31 10.63
CA CYS A 119 16.50 7.94 11.85
C CYS A 119 17.60 8.99 11.57
N LEU A 120 18.57 8.67 10.72
CA LEU A 120 19.66 9.57 10.31
C LEU A 120 19.11 10.78 9.55
N THR A 121 18.18 10.58 8.62
CA THR A 121 17.51 11.68 7.89
C THR A 121 16.82 12.63 8.85
N ILE A 122 16.05 12.11 9.80
CA ILE A 122 15.33 12.93 10.79
C ILE A 122 16.32 13.60 11.75
N HIS A 123 17.34 12.88 12.21
CA HIS A 123 18.36 13.42 13.11
C HIS A 123 19.13 14.58 12.45
N TYR A 124 19.51 14.41 11.18
CA TYR A 124 20.16 15.47 10.40
C TYR A 124 19.25 16.68 10.21
N TYR A 125 17.99 16.46 9.84
CA TYR A 125 16.99 17.52 9.67
C TYR A 125 16.76 18.30 10.99
N ASN A 126 16.58 17.60 12.10
CA ASN A 126 16.37 18.21 13.42
C ASN A 126 17.60 18.96 13.93
N ARG A 127 18.80 18.39 13.71
CA ARG A 127 20.07 19.03 14.04
C ARG A 127 20.24 20.34 13.28
N LEU A 128 19.97 20.36 11.97
CA LEU A 128 20.03 21.56 11.14
C LEU A 128 19.03 22.62 11.59
N LYS A 129 17.79 22.22 11.91
CA LYS A 129 16.75 23.13 12.42
C LYS A 129 17.14 23.76 13.76
N ALA A 130 17.74 23.00 14.68
CA ALA A 130 18.23 23.51 15.95
C ALA A 130 19.35 24.58 15.79
N TYR A 131 20.25 24.40 14.82
CA TYR A 131 21.26 25.42 14.48
C TYR A 131 20.63 26.70 13.91
N LEU A 132 19.59 26.58 13.08
CA LEU A 132 18.88 27.73 12.51
C LEU A 132 18.07 28.50 13.57
N GLU A 133 17.44 27.80 14.52
CA GLU A 133 16.67 28.42 15.60
C GLU A 133 17.57 29.13 16.63
N ALA A 134 18.74 28.57 16.95
CA ALA A 134 19.74 29.26 17.78
C ALA A 134 20.19 30.60 17.16
N ARG A 135 20.31 30.65 15.82
CA ARG A 135 20.65 31.88 15.10
C ARG A 135 19.52 32.91 15.10
N LYS A 136 18.26 32.48 14.97
CA LYS A 136 17.08 33.38 15.04
C LYS A 136 16.88 33.99 16.43
N ARG A 137 17.13 33.25 17.51
CA ARG A 137 17.03 33.78 18.88
C ARG A 137 18.03 34.90 19.17
N LEU A 138 19.20 34.88 18.54
CA LEU A 138 20.21 35.93 18.68
C LEU A 138 19.84 37.20 17.91
N GLN A 139 19.14 37.08 16.77
CA GLN A 139 18.66 38.25 16.01
C GLN A 139 17.48 38.96 16.70
N HIS A 140 16.62 38.23 17.41
CA HIS A 140 15.46 38.82 18.09
C HIS A 140 15.79 39.55 19.40
N LYS A 141 17.02 39.40 19.92
CA LYS A 141 17.51 40.08 21.13
C LYS A 141 18.11 41.46 20.85
N HIS A 142 18.23 41.85 19.58
CA HIS A 142 18.84 43.10 19.13
C HIS A 142 17.83 44.14 18.58
N ILE A 143 16.53 43.97 18.87
CA ILE A 143 15.48 44.97 18.66
C ILE A 143 14.91 45.28 20.05
#